data_AF-A0A370I6U9-F1
#
_entry.id   AF-A0A370I6U9-F1
#
_cell.length_a   1.000
_cell.length_b   1.000
_cell.length_c   1.000
_cell.angle_alpha   90.00
_cell.angle_beta   90.00
_cell.angle_gamma   90.00
#
_symmetry.space_group_name_H-M   'P 1'
#
loop_
_entity.id
_entity.type
_entity.pdbx_description
1 polymer ?
#
loop_
_entity_poly.entity_id
_entity_poly.type
_entity_poly.pdbx_seq_one_letter_code
_entity_poly.pdbx_strand_id
1 'polypeptide(L)'
;MARTGAIGYLRRDVAGSRQHWEEIQIRSLAKRLGYDLRKTIAFGAHTDNPAHRLRAIVNSLGVAAVIVPSLAHFDGGEIPAPLRGATVITVADNSPAES
;
A
#
# COMPACT_ATOMS: atom_id res chain seq x y z
N MET A 1 -20.37 -11.92 -6.89
CA MET A 1 -19.09 -11.70 -7.59
C MET A 1 -17.99 -11.48 -6.57
N ALA A 2 -16.78 -12.01 -6.78
CA ALA A 2 -15.66 -11.82 -5.87
C ALA A 2 -15.13 -10.37 -5.99
N ARG A 3 -14.90 -9.70 -4.85
CA ARG A 3 -14.24 -8.38 -4.84
C ARG A 3 -12.77 -8.52 -5.24
N THR A 4 -12.25 -7.53 -5.97
CA THR A 4 -10.83 -7.49 -6.33
C THR A 4 -9.97 -7.43 -5.07
N GLY A 5 -8.99 -8.33 -4.96
CA GLY A 5 -8.09 -8.38 -3.81
C GLY A 5 -7.05 -7.25 -3.83
N ALA A 6 -6.81 -6.66 -2.66
CA ALA A 6 -5.75 -5.66 -2.46
C ALA A 6 -4.93 -5.98 -1.21
N ILE A 7 -3.71 -5.42 -1.14
CA ILE A 7 -2.93 -5.31 0.09
C ILE A 7 -2.66 -3.85 0.41
N GLY A 8 -2.54 -3.56 1.70
CA GLY A 8 -1.99 -2.31 2.19
C GLY A 8 -0.48 -2.41 2.30
N TYR A 9 0.24 -1.33 2.04
CA TYR A 9 1.68 -1.27 2.28
C TYR A 9 2.10 0.08 2.83
N LEU A 10 2.97 0.06 3.84
CA LEU A 10 3.67 1.23 4.35
C LEU A 10 5.08 0.85 4.85
N ARG A 11 5.94 1.86 4.89
CA ARG A 11 7.20 1.85 5.63
C ARG A 11 7.04 2.50 6.99
N ARG A 12 7.36 1.77 8.07
CA ARG A 12 7.29 2.20 9.47
C ARG A 12 8.24 3.35 9.77
N ASP A 13 9.42 3.33 9.15
CA ASP A 13 10.42 4.38 9.27
C ASP A 13 10.05 5.67 8.53
N VAL A 14 9.14 5.59 7.55
CA VAL A 14 8.55 6.76 6.88
C VAL A 14 7.29 7.26 7.62
N ALA A 15 6.47 6.33 8.09
CA ALA A 15 5.24 6.63 8.81
C ALA A 15 5.50 7.23 10.20
N GLY A 16 6.47 6.68 10.92
CA GLY A 16 6.77 7.03 12.30
C GLY A 16 5.54 6.89 13.20
N SER A 17 5.27 7.90 14.02
CA SER A 17 4.10 7.96 14.91
C SER A 17 2.76 7.95 14.18
N ARG A 18 2.73 8.23 12.86
CA ARG A 18 1.51 8.26 12.04
C ARG A 18 1.09 6.88 11.54
N GLN A 19 1.88 5.83 11.76
CA GLN A 19 1.62 4.49 11.23
C GLN A 19 0.18 4.02 11.44
N HIS A 20 -0.33 4.13 12.68
CA HIS A 20 -1.68 3.66 12.99
C HIS A 20 -2.76 4.41 12.18
N TRP A 21 -2.60 5.72 12.03
CA TRP A 21 -3.49 6.56 11.23
C TRP A 21 -3.43 6.21 9.74
N GLU A 22 -2.23 5.98 9.20
CA GLU A 22 -2.05 5.57 7.80
C GLU A 22 -2.68 4.19 7.53
N GLU A 23 -2.59 3.24 8.46
CA GLU A 23 -3.26 1.94 8.35
C GLU A 23 -4.79 2.08 8.31
N ILE A 24 -5.35 2.98 9.11
CA ILE A 24 -6.78 3.30 9.10
C ILE A 24 -7.19 3.91 7.76
N GLN A 25 -6.38 4.84 7.22
CA GLN A 25 -6.65 5.48 5.93
C GLN A 25 -6.62 4.46 4.79
N ILE A 26 -5.62 3.58 4.74
CA ILE A 26 -5.53 2.48 3.76
C ILE A 26 -6.79 1.61 3.82
N ARG A 27 -7.21 1.19 5.02
CA ARG A 27 -8.41 0.37 5.22
C ARG A 27 -9.67 1.07 4.74
N SER A 28 -9.82 2.35 5.08
CA SER A 28 -10.98 3.16 4.70
C SER A 28 -11.05 3.34 3.19
N LEU A 29 -9.91 3.62 2.55
CA LEU A 29 -9.82 3.75 1.10
C LEU A 29 -10.15 2.45 0.38
N ALA A 30 -9.62 1.31 0.84
CA ALA A 30 -9.93 0.01 0.26
C ALA A 30 -11.44 -0.28 0.29
N LYS A 31 -12.09 -0.02 1.43
CA LYS A 31 -13.53 -0.19 1.60
C LYS A 31 -14.31 0.74 0.66
N ARG A 32 -13.93 2.02 0.57
CA ARG A 32 -14.56 3.01 -0.31
C ARG A 32 -14.49 2.63 -1.79
N LEU A 33 -13.36 2.05 -2.21
CA LEU A 33 -13.13 1.61 -3.59
C LEU A 33 -13.66 0.19 -3.88
N GLY A 34 -14.23 -0.51 -2.89
CA GLY A 34 -14.78 -1.86 -3.07
C GLY A 34 -13.73 -2.98 -3.14
N TYR A 35 -12.48 -2.71 -2.77
CA TYR A 35 -11.43 -3.73 -2.68
C TYR A 35 -11.60 -4.61 -1.45
N ASP A 36 -11.22 -5.87 -1.60
CA ASP A 36 -11.04 -6.82 -0.50
C ASP A 36 -9.61 -6.71 0.03
N LEU A 37 -9.41 -5.90 1.07
CA LEU A 37 -8.11 -5.67 1.69
C LEU A 37 -7.69 -6.90 2.52
N ARG A 38 -6.77 -7.68 1.98
CA ARG A 38 -6.34 -8.95 2.59
C ARG A 38 -5.51 -8.76 3.85
N LYS A 39 -4.56 -7.83 3.81
CA LYS A 39 -3.70 -7.45 4.94
C LYS A 39 -2.97 -6.15 4.65
N THR A 40 -2.44 -5.52 5.68
CA THR A 40 -1.49 -4.41 5.57
C THR A 40 -0.09 -4.88 5.93
N ILE A 41 0.88 -4.58 5.08
CA ILE A 41 2.29 -4.91 5.26
C ILE A 41 3.04 -3.66 5.72
N ALA A 42 3.68 -3.75 6.87
CA ALA A 42 4.49 -2.69 7.45
C ALA A 42 5.96 -3.10 7.50
N PHE A 43 6.78 -2.63 6.56
CA PHE A 43 8.23 -2.87 6.57
C PHE A 43 8.95 -1.81 7.38
N GLY A 44 10.08 -2.16 7.99
CA GLY A 44 10.94 -1.18 8.69
C GLY A 44 12.27 -1.02 7.99
N ALA A 45 13.11 -0.09 8.49
CA ALA A 45 14.40 0.27 7.89
C ALA A 45 15.35 -0.92 7.64
N HIS A 46 15.26 -1.99 8.44
CA HIS A 46 16.09 -3.20 8.30
C HIS A 46 15.53 -4.23 7.31
N THR A 47 14.51 -3.88 6.53
CA THR A 47 13.93 -4.80 5.55
C THR A 47 14.73 -4.70 4.26
N ASP A 48 15.53 -5.71 3.97
CA ASP A 48 16.26 -5.77 2.71
C ASP A 48 15.30 -5.88 1.53
N ASN A 49 15.56 -5.06 0.51
CA ASN A 49 14.87 -5.07 -0.78
C ASN A 49 13.32 -5.10 -0.65
N PRO A 50 12.72 -4.06 -0.05
CA PRO A 50 11.29 -4.06 0.30
C PRO A 50 10.38 -4.21 -0.92
N ALA A 51 10.76 -3.65 -2.07
CA ALA A 51 9.99 -3.76 -3.32
C ALA A 51 9.86 -5.20 -3.81
N HIS A 52 10.96 -5.97 -3.83
CA HIS A 52 10.92 -7.38 -4.22
C HIS A 52 10.12 -8.23 -3.24
N ARG A 53 10.27 -7.98 -1.94
CA ARG A 53 9.52 -8.69 -0.90
C ARG A 53 8.02 -8.41 -1.00
N LEU A 54 7.65 -7.16 -1.26
CA LEU A 54 6.26 -6.77 -1.47
C LEU A 54 5.69 -7.44 -2.72
N ARG A 55 6.43 -7.46 -3.83
CA ARG A 55 6.03 -8.19 -5.06
C ARG A 55 5.80 -9.68 -4.80
N ALA A 56 6.65 -10.33 -4.02
CA ALA A 56 6.46 -11.73 -3.65
C ALA A 56 5.15 -11.96 -2.90
N ILE A 57 4.79 -11.05 -1.98
CA ILE A 57 3.52 -11.11 -1.23
C ILE A 57 2.32 -10.86 -2.14
N VAL A 58 2.42 -9.89 -3.07
CA VAL A 58 1.37 -9.62 -4.07
C VAL A 58 1.08 -10.89 -4.88
N ASN A 59 2.13 -11.55 -5.38
CA ASN A 59 2.00 -12.78 -6.14
C ASN A 59 1.44 -13.93 -5.30
N SER A 60 1.93 -14.12 -4.07
CA SER A 60 1.49 -15.22 -3.22
C SER A 60 0.03 -15.12 -2.83
N LEU A 61 -0.49 -13.89 -2.71
CA LEU A 61 -1.90 -13.64 -2.37
C LEU A 61 -2.82 -13.53 -3.59
N GLY A 62 -2.27 -13.49 -4.80
CA GLY A 62 -3.05 -13.30 -6.03
C GLY A 62 -3.83 -11.97 -6.03
N VAL A 63 -3.28 -10.92 -5.39
CA VAL A 63 -3.91 -9.60 -5.34
C VAL A 63 -3.46 -8.75 -6.52
N ALA A 64 -4.36 -7.88 -7.01
CA ALA A 64 -4.08 -7.05 -8.18
C ALA A 64 -3.70 -5.61 -7.82
N ALA A 65 -3.93 -5.19 -6.57
CA ALA A 65 -3.72 -3.82 -6.13
C ALA A 65 -2.89 -3.71 -4.84
N VAL A 66 -2.09 -2.65 -4.77
CA VAL A 66 -1.32 -2.23 -3.59
C VAL A 66 -1.77 -0.82 -3.22
N ILE A 67 -2.31 -0.66 -2.02
CA ILE A 67 -2.75 0.63 -1.49
C ILE A 67 -1.68 1.15 -0.53
N VAL A 68 -1.20 2.36 -0.76
CA VAL A 68 -0.12 3.00 0.01
C VAL A 68 -0.56 4.39 0.49
N PRO A 69 0.00 4.93 1.59
CA PRO A 69 -0.36 6.29 2.02
C PRO A 69 0.09 7.33 0.98
N SER A 70 1.32 7.18 0.49
CA SER A 70 1.93 8.02 -0.55
C SER A 70 3.08 7.27 -1.22
N LEU A 71 3.63 7.82 -2.31
CA LEU A 71 4.81 7.24 -2.95
C LEU A 71 6.08 7.34 -2.09
N ALA A 72 6.10 8.18 -1.05
CA ALA A 72 7.24 8.30 -0.13
C ALA A 72 7.54 7.01 0.65
N HIS A 73 6.61 6.04 0.69
CA HIS A 73 6.87 4.72 1.28
C HIS A 73 7.61 3.75 0.34
N PHE A 74 7.84 4.16 -0.91
CA PHE A 74 8.75 3.48 -1.82
C PHE A 74 10.10 4.19 -1.84
N ASP A 75 11.17 3.42 -2.03
CA ASP A 75 12.50 3.98 -2.23
C ASP A 75 12.48 4.91 -3.46
N GLY A 76 13.05 6.11 -3.32
CA GLY A 76 13.07 7.12 -4.39
C GLY A 76 11.75 7.87 -4.62
N GLY A 77 10.68 7.55 -3.88
CA GLY A 77 9.40 8.26 -4.04
C GLY A 77 8.65 7.92 -5.33
N GLU A 78 8.94 6.76 -5.94
CA GLU A 78 8.37 6.32 -7.20
C GLU A 78 7.86 4.88 -7.12
N ILE A 79 7.01 4.47 -8.08
CA ILE A 79 6.54 3.09 -8.14
C ILE A 79 7.71 2.18 -8.55
N PRO A 80 8.14 1.23 -7.71
CA PRO A 80 9.32 0.45 -7.99
C PRO A 80 9.05 -0.56 -9.12
N ALA A 81 10.07 -0.83 -9.94
CA ALA A 81 9.95 -1.71 -11.11
C ALA A 81 9.29 -3.08 -10.84
N PRO A 82 9.55 -3.78 -9.71
CA PRO A 82 8.89 -5.04 -9.38
C PRO A 82 7.36 -4.95 -9.25
N LEU A 83 6.79 -3.77 -9.02
CA LEU A 83 5.35 -3.56 -8.84
C LEU A 83 4.63 -3.06 -10.09
N ARG A 84 5.32 -2.84 -11.23
CA ARG A 84 4.68 -2.32 -12.46
C ARG A 84 3.50 -3.14 -12.99
N GLY A 85 3.40 -4.43 -12.61
CA GLY A 85 2.27 -5.30 -12.96
C GLY A 85 1.11 -5.29 -11.95
N ALA A 86 1.17 -4.47 -10.91
CA ALA A 86 0.10 -4.28 -9.92
C ALA A 86 -0.38 -2.84 -9.95
N THR A 87 -1.67 -2.62 -9.71
CA THR A 87 -2.22 -1.27 -9.58
C THR A 87 -1.80 -0.67 -8.24
N VAL A 88 -1.02 0.41 -8.27
CA VAL A 88 -0.67 1.17 -7.07
C VAL A 88 -1.67 2.30 -6.89
N ILE A 89 -2.25 2.42 -5.70
CA ILE A 89 -3.25 3.43 -5.35
C ILE A 89 -2.74 4.17 -4.12
N THR A 90 -2.66 5.50 -4.18
CA THR A 90 -2.25 6.29 -3.02
C THR A 90 -3.46 6.83 -2.25
N VAL A 91 -3.30 7.04 -0.94
CA VAL A 91 -4.30 7.74 -0.12
C VAL A 91 -4.33 9.23 -0.46
N ALA A 92 -3.17 9.83 -0.72
CA ALA A 92 -3.04 11.24 -1.10
C ALA A 92 -3.90 11.61 -2.32
N ASP A 93 -4.04 10.71 -3.29
CA ASP A 93 -4.89 10.90 -4.49
C ASP A 93 -6.40 10.92 -4.17
N ASN A 94 -6.80 10.68 -2.92
CA ASN A 94 -8.20 10.56 -2.53
C ASN A 94 -8.53 11.23 -1.17
N SER A 95 -7.72 12.21 -0.77
CA SER A 95 -8.21 13.24 0.15
C SER A 95 -9.27 14.06 -0.60
N PRO A 96 -10.50 14.21 -0.07
CA PRO A 96 -11.35 15.28 -0.56
C PRO A 96 -10.55 16.58 -0.41
N ALA A 97 -10.54 17.41 -1.46
CA ALA A 97 -10.06 18.78 -1.35
C ALA A 97 -10.65 19.37 -0.06
N GLU A 98 -9.77 19.84 0.81
CA GLU A 98 -10.16 20.38 2.10
C GLU A 98 -11.14 21.54 1.87
N SER A 99 -12.27 21.45 2.60
CA SER A 99 -13.32 22.43 2.92
C SER A 99 -13.40 23.75 2.13
#